data_AF-A0AA38GVU0-F1
#
_entry.id   AF-A0AA38GVU0-F1
#
_cell.length_a   1.000
_cell.length_b   1.000
_cell.length_c   1.000
_cell.angle_alpha   90.00
_cell.angle_beta   90.00
_cell.angle_gamma   90.00
#
_symmetry.space_group_name_H-M   'P 1'
#
loop_
_entity.id
_entity.type
_entity.pdbx_description
1 polymer ?
#
loop_
_entity_poly.entity_id
_entity_poly.type
_entity_poly.pdbx_seq_one_letter_code
_entity_poly.pdbx_strand_id
1 'polypeptide(L)'
;DLSNIREVPDHQEAFADPNRDESLIIELLDLKQDVEDNQSALWFLQDLANEQDSSGDLVLESVSAVAPSEVPFLDPSTIVTAAIGQMGISKGRQGEGGTKYSK
;
A
#
# COMPACT_ATOMS: atom_id res chain seq x y z
N ASP A 1 -3.92 -17.88 -2.01
CA ASP A 1 -4.66 -16.99 -2.91
C ASP A 1 -6.05 -16.75 -2.32
N LEU A 2 -6.39 -15.47 -2.12
CA LEU A 2 -7.66 -15.01 -1.56
C LEU A 2 -8.83 -15.08 -2.56
N SER A 3 -8.57 -15.24 -3.86
CA SER A 3 -9.58 -15.45 -4.90
C SER A 3 -10.48 -16.67 -4.65
N ASN A 4 -9.97 -17.67 -3.93
CA ASN A 4 -10.71 -18.88 -3.55
C ASN A 4 -11.80 -18.63 -2.48
N ILE A 5 -11.76 -17.47 -1.81
CA ILE A 5 -12.61 -17.18 -0.65
C ILE A 5 -13.52 -15.98 -0.92
N ARG A 6 -13.09 -15.04 -1.77
CA ARG A 6 -13.89 -13.88 -2.21
C ARG A 6 -13.49 -13.47 -3.62
N GLU A 7 -14.37 -12.73 -4.29
CA GLU A 7 -14.05 -12.10 -5.56
C GLU A 7 -12.89 -11.10 -5.40
N VAL A 8 -11.95 -11.16 -6.35
CA VAL A 8 -10.82 -10.25 -6.51
C VAL A 8 -10.93 -9.68 -7.93
N PRO A 9 -10.82 -8.36 -8.15
CA PRO A 9 -10.89 -7.77 -9.48
C PRO A 9 -9.88 -8.41 -10.45
N ASP A 10 -10.24 -8.52 -11.74
CA ASP A 10 -9.40 -9.19 -12.75
C ASP A 10 -8.00 -8.57 -12.93
N HIS A 11 -7.82 -7.31 -12.56
CA HIS A 11 -6.54 -6.60 -12.63
C HIS A 11 -5.77 -6.61 -11.30
N GLN A 12 -6.21 -7.42 -10.33
CA GLN A 12 -5.62 -7.55 -9.00
C GLN A 12 -5.37 -9.02 -8.63
N GLU A 13 -4.29 -9.28 -7.92
CA GLU A 13 -4.01 -10.55 -7.26
C GLU A 13 -3.78 -10.32 -5.77
N ALA A 14 -4.36 -11.16 -4.90
CA ALA A 14 -4.27 -10.98 -3.46
C ALA A 14 -3.92 -12.29 -2.74
N PHE A 15 -2.83 -12.26 -1.98
CA PHE A 15 -2.29 -13.39 -1.23
C PHE A 15 -2.22 -13.05 0.26
N ALA A 16 -2.40 -14.05 1.12
CA ALA A 16 -2.22 -13.93 2.56
C ALA A 16 -1.43 -15.13 3.08
N ASP A 17 -0.47 -14.89 3.98
CA ASP A 17 0.22 -15.92 4.75
C ASP A 17 -0.41 -16.01 6.16
N PRO A 18 -1.22 -17.04 6.43
CA PRO A 18 -1.90 -17.17 7.72
C PRO A 18 -0.95 -17.46 8.89
N ASN A 19 0.31 -17.82 8.63
CA ASN A 19 1.29 -18.12 9.68
C ASN A 19 2.05 -16.87 10.14
N ARG A 20 2.11 -15.84 9.29
CA ARG A 20 2.86 -14.60 9.55
C ARG A 20 1.97 -13.36 9.71
N ASP A 21 0.67 -13.50 9.46
CA ASP A 21 -0.29 -12.38 9.44
C ASP A 21 0.12 -11.29 8.42
N GLU A 22 0.72 -11.73 7.32
CA GLU A 22 1.19 -10.86 6.22
C GLU A 22 0.29 -11.07 5.00
N SER A 23 0.11 -10.00 4.22
CA SER A 23 -0.61 -10.06 2.95
C SER A 23 0.19 -9.37 1.85
N LEU A 24 0.04 -9.86 0.63
CA LEU A 24 0.65 -9.31 -0.58
C LEU A 24 -0.47 -9.06 -1.59
N ILE A 25 -0.56 -7.83 -2.07
CA ILE A 25 -1.51 -7.42 -3.10
C ILE A 25 -0.71 -6.90 -4.28
N ILE A 26 -1.05 -7.37 -5.48
CA ILE A 26 -0.50 -6.92 -6.75
C ILE A 26 -1.65 -6.33 -7.55
N GLU A 27 -1.48 -5.14 -8.10
CA GLU A 27 -2.51 -4.44 -8.85
C GLU A 27 -1.93 -3.77 -10.10
N LEU A 28 -2.61 -3.93 -11.23
CA LEU A 28 -2.27 -3.24 -12.48
C LEU A 28 -3.02 -1.92 -12.55
N LEU A 29 -2.27 -0.81 -12.60
CA LEU A 29 -2.80 0.55 -12.61
C LEU A 29 -2.47 1.26 -13.93
N ASP A 30 -3.28 2.27 -14.26
CA ASP A 30 -2.99 3.17 -15.37
C ASP A 30 -1.75 4.03 -15.08
N LEU A 31 -0.94 4.26 -16.12
CA LEU A 31 0.23 5.13 -16.04
C LEU A 31 -0.19 6.58 -15.78
N LYS A 32 0.32 7.15 -14.69
CA LYS A 32 0.11 8.57 -14.34
C LYS A 32 1.02 9.45 -15.20
N GLN A 33 0.43 10.20 -16.13
CA GLN A 33 1.18 11.06 -17.07
C GLN A 33 1.90 12.23 -16.38
N ASP A 34 1.39 12.66 -15.23
CA ASP A 34 1.89 13.83 -14.49
C ASP A 34 2.79 13.45 -13.29
N VAL A 35 3.19 12.18 -13.19
CA VAL A 35 4.05 11.67 -12.12
C VAL A 35 5.30 11.04 -12.75
N GLU A 36 6.48 11.53 -12.36
CA GLU A 36 7.74 10.94 -12.82
C GLU A 36 7.92 9.52 -12.28
N ASP A 37 8.52 8.62 -13.07
CA ASP A 37 8.72 7.22 -12.71
C ASP A 37 9.44 7.03 -11.36
N ASN A 38 10.37 7.93 -11.03
CA ASN A 38 11.12 7.90 -9.78
C ASN A 38 10.29 8.34 -8.54
N GLN A 39 9.16 9.01 -8.76
CA GLN A 39 8.22 9.45 -7.72
C GLN A 39 7.00 8.54 -7.60
N SER A 40 6.76 7.65 -8.59
CA SER A 40 5.57 6.81 -8.65
C SER A 40 5.30 6.03 -7.35
N ALA A 41 6.31 5.36 -6.78
CA ALA A 41 6.11 4.60 -5.54
C ALA A 41 5.66 5.48 -4.36
N LEU A 42 6.27 6.67 -4.21
CA LEU A 42 5.90 7.61 -3.16
C LEU A 42 4.50 8.20 -3.40
N TRP A 43 4.17 8.50 -4.66
CA TRP A 43 2.85 9.00 -5.05
C TRP A 43 1.75 7.98 -4.71
N PHE A 44 1.91 6.72 -5.12
CA PHE A 44 0.92 5.67 -4.84
C PHE A 44 0.81 5.34 -3.35
N LEU A 45 1.88 5.45 -2.57
CA LEU A 45 1.80 5.29 -1.11
C LEU A 45 0.98 6.41 -0.46
N GLN A 46 1.13 7.65 -0.94
CA GLN A 46 0.32 8.79 -0.47
C GLN A 46 -1.13 8.67 -0.90
N ASP A 47 -1.37 8.26 -2.14
CA ASP A 47 -2.72 8.01 -2.68
C ASP A 47 -3.45 6.95 -1.84
N LEU A 48 -2.76 5.84 -1.53
CA LEU A 48 -3.28 4.80 -0.64
C LEU A 48 -3.60 5.37 0.75
N ALA A 49 -2.73 6.20 1.33
CA ALA A 49 -3.00 6.84 2.61
C ALA A 49 -4.19 7.81 2.56
N ASN A 50 -4.40 8.50 1.45
CA ASN A 50 -5.56 9.37 1.24
C ASN A 50 -6.86 8.56 1.19
N GLU A 51 -6.89 7.45 0.44
CA GLU A 51 -8.04 6.57 0.31
C GLU A 51 -8.41 5.86 1.63
N GLN A 52 -7.47 5.78 2.59
CA GLN A 52 -7.69 5.25 3.94
C GLN A 52 -7.99 6.34 4.99
N ASP A 53 -8.23 7.60 4.58
CA ASP A 53 -8.40 8.76 5.48
C ASP A 53 -7.23 8.94 6.47
N SER A 54 -6.03 8.47 6.11
CA SER A 54 -4.84 8.39 6.98
C SER A 54 -3.67 9.24 6.51
N SER A 55 -3.90 10.20 5.61
CA SER A 55 -2.84 11.02 5.00
C SER A 55 -2.04 11.84 6.01
N GLY A 56 -2.68 12.29 7.10
CA GLY A 56 -2.03 13.01 8.20
C GLY A 56 -1.12 12.15 9.09
N ASP A 57 -1.25 10.83 9.03
CA ASP A 57 -0.54 9.87 9.88
C ASP A 57 0.48 9.01 9.10
N LEU A 58 0.69 9.30 7.81
CA LEU A 58 1.70 8.62 7.01
C LEU A 58 3.12 9.00 7.46
N VAL A 59 3.82 8.04 8.06
CA VAL A 59 5.23 8.12 8.38
C VAL A 59 6.02 7.36 7.31
N LEU A 60 6.71 8.11 6.45
CA LEU A 60 7.57 7.54 5.42
C LEU A 60 8.89 7.04 6.03
N GLU A 61 9.23 5.77 5.78
CA GLU A 61 10.46 5.15 6.26
C GLU A 61 11.57 5.19 5.20
N SER A 62 11.25 4.85 3.95
CA SER A 62 12.22 4.89 2.86
C SER A 62 11.56 5.01 1.49
N VAL A 63 12.31 5.58 0.55
CA VAL A 63 12.03 5.54 -0.87
C VAL A 63 13.34 5.23 -1.57
N SER A 64 13.36 4.22 -2.43
CA SER A 64 14.56 3.79 -3.13
C SER A 64 14.27 3.26 -4.53
N ALA A 65 15.26 3.37 -5.40
CA ALA A 65 15.29 2.56 -6.62
C ALA A 65 15.65 1.11 -6.26
N VAL A 66 15.02 0.16 -6.95
CA VAL A 66 15.30 -1.27 -6.82
C VAL A 66 16.25 -1.66 -7.95
N ALA A 67 17.36 -2.32 -7.61
CA ALA A 67 18.35 -2.70 -8.62
C ALA A 67 17.81 -3.84 -9.51
N PRO A 68 18.16 -3.89 -10.81
CA PRO A 68 17.73 -4.98 -11.70
C PRO A 68 18.10 -6.38 -11.19
N SER A 69 19.19 -6.50 -10.42
CA SER A 69 19.60 -7.75 -9.79
C SER A 69 18.65 -8.24 -8.70
N GLU A 70 17.87 -7.35 -8.09
CA GLU A 70 16.87 -7.66 -7.06
C GLU A 70 15.53 -8.08 -7.69
N VAL A 71 15.30 -7.72 -8.96
CA VAL A 71 14.11 -8.06 -9.75
C VAL A 71 14.47 -8.72 -11.09
N PRO A 72 15.18 -9.87 -11.08
CA PRO A 72 15.82 -10.43 -12.28
C PRO A 72 14.86 -10.93 -13.36
N PHE A 73 13.57 -10.99 -13.07
CA PHE A 73 12.53 -11.44 -14.00
C PHE A 73 11.79 -10.29 -14.68
N LEU A 74 12.12 -9.03 -14.36
CA LEU A 74 11.64 -7.85 -15.07
C LEU A 74 12.62 -7.45 -16.18
N ASP A 75 12.15 -6.69 -17.16
CA ASP A 75 13.03 -6.10 -18.17
C ASP A 75 14.04 -5.17 -17.48
N PRO A 76 15.36 -5.27 -17.76
CA PRO A 76 16.37 -4.44 -17.10
C PRO A 76 16.22 -2.93 -17.33
N SER A 77 15.45 -2.52 -18.35
CA SER A 77 15.11 -1.12 -18.62
C SER A 77 13.87 -0.64 -17.86
N THR A 78 13.12 -1.53 -17.20
CA THR A 78 12.00 -1.15 -16.34
C THR A 78 12.51 -0.39 -15.12
N ILE A 79 11.96 0.80 -14.89
CA ILE A 79 12.22 1.57 -13.68
C ILE A 79 11.39 0.98 -12.55
N VAL A 80 12.05 0.54 -11.49
CA VAL A 80 11.39 -0.02 -10.31
C VAL A 80 11.80 0.81 -9.10
N THR A 81 10.81 1.34 -8.39
CA THR A 81 11.00 2.07 -7.14
C THR A 81 10.15 1.43 -6.05
N ALA A 82 10.62 1.52 -4.81
CA ALA A 82 9.92 1.06 -3.63
C ALA A 82 9.74 2.23 -2.66
N ALA A 83 8.56 2.33 -2.05
CA ALA A 83 8.28 3.24 -0.95
C ALA A 83 7.75 2.41 0.23
N ILE A 84 8.32 2.64 1.40
CA ILE A 84 7.97 1.94 2.64
C ILE A 84 7.53 2.99 3.66
N GLY A 85 6.40 2.76 4.31
CA GLY A 85 5.89 3.65 5.33
C GLY A 85 4.83 2.97 6.19
N GLN A 86 4.48 3.65 7.27
CA GLN A 86 3.43 3.25 8.20
C GLN A 86 2.35 4.32 8.21
N MET A 87 1.09 3.94 8.37
CA MET A 87 -0.02 4.88 8.49
C MET A 87 -1.00 4.40 9.56
N GLY A 88 -1.56 5.34 10.30
CA GLY A 88 -2.61 5.08 11.28
C GLY A 88 -3.96 4.92 10.57
N ILE A 89 -4.54 3.72 10.56
CA ILE A 89 -5.87 3.50 9.97
C ILE A 89 -6.91 3.50 11.08
N SER A 90 -7.85 4.44 11.01
CA SER A 90 -9.02 4.49 11.91
C SER A 90 -10.26 4.02 11.18
N LYS A 91 -10.93 2.98 11.68
CA LYS A 91 -12.29 2.64 11.20
C LYS A 91 -13.23 3.76 11.67
N GLY A 92 -14.03 4.32 10.75
CA GLY A 92 -14.78 5.57 10.90
C GLY A 92 -15.36 5.86 12.30
N ARG A 93 -15.29 7.13 12.70
CA ARG A 93 -15.81 7.75 13.95
C ARG A 93 -16.15 6.73 15.04
N GLN A 94 -15.15 6.35 15.85
CA GLN A 94 -15.45 6.16 17.27
C GLN A 94 -15.97 7.50 17.77
N GLY A 95 -17.30 7.62 17.86
CA GLY A 95 -17.93 8.80 18.42
C GLY A 95 -17.33 9.12 19.77
N GLU A 96 -17.15 10.42 20.03
CA GLU A 96 -16.96 10.93 21.38
C GLU A 96 -18.01 10.33 22.31
N GLY A 97 -17.59 9.34 23.11
CA GLY A 97 -18.47 8.56 23.96
C GLY A 97 -17.70 7.83 25.05
N GLY A 98 -16.52 8.35 25.42
CA GLY A 98 -15.85 7.98 26.65
C GLY A 98 -16.60 8.58 27.83
N THR A 99 -17.73 7.98 28.22
CA THR A 99 -18.35 8.26 29.51
C THR A 99 -17.32 7.95 30.58
N LYS A 100 -16.81 9.00 31.22
CA LYS A 100 -16.01 8.89 32.45
C LYS A 100 -16.88 8.21 33.51
N TYR A 101 -16.60 6.95 33.81
CA TYR A 101 -17.01 6.36 35.08
C TYR A 101 -15.90 6.63 36.09
N SER A 102 -16.11 7.66 36.90
CA SER A 102 -15.44 7.81 38.20
C SER A 102 -15.89 6.68 39.12
N LYS A 103 -14.95 6.02 39.77
CA LYS A 103 -15.16 5.35 41.05
C LYS A 103 -14.30 6.03 42.10
#